data_AF-A0A8S3YU21-F1
#
_entry.id   AF-A0A8S3YU21-F1
#
_cell.length_a   1.000
_cell.length_b   1.000
_cell.length_c   1.000
_cell.angle_alpha   90.00
_cell.angle_beta   90.00
_cell.angle_gamma   90.00
#
_symmetry.space_group_name_H-M   'P 1'
#
loop_
_entity.id
_entity.type
_entity.pdbx_description
1 polymer ?
#
loop_
_entity_poly.entity_id
_entity_poly.type
_entity_poly.pdbx_seq_one_letter_code
_entity_poly.pdbx_strand_id
1 'polypeptide(L)'
;MRLQLKSCLLAALLYATVASLEDVPKSKRDSLTATLQVSNLQKDSFEGAFDYKLTEDYVGWQGTATFNVDVTSVNMYEGDSVSHSSDGKTWVFVNKNYKSVYPAGTSVDFRFQAKYTGSDPSGQMVLENMGHDPWTVPEAPNTDDSKYNYNDIILSHCSSTKPRDRENFPQTNAYPGGETRPSMTREIRGRI
;
A
#
# COMPACT_ATOMS: atom_id res chain seq x y z
N MET A 1 -30.03 -27.68 -30.99
CA MET A 1 -29.15 -26.49 -31.03
C MET A 1 -29.51 -25.48 -29.91
N ARG A 2 -29.47 -25.89 -28.63
CA ARG A 2 -29.80 -25.01 -27.46
C ARG A 2 -28.75 -25.02 -26.34
N LEU A 3 -27.70 -25.84 -26.43
CA LEU A 3 -26.63 -25.89 -25.42
C LEU A 3 -25.52 -24.85 -25.64
N GLN A 4 -25.28 -24.42 -26.87
CA GLN A 4 -24.18 -23.47 -27.18
C GLN A 4 -24.47 -22.03 -26.70
N LEU A 5 -25.74 -21.62 -26.61
CA LEU A 5 -26.08 -20.26 -26.14
C LEU A 5 -25.85 -20.05 -24.64
N LYS A 6 -26.07 -21.08 -23.80
CA LYS A 6 -25.91 -20.97 -22.34
C LYS A 6 -24.44 -20.87 -21.92
N SER A 7 -23.54 -21.51 -22.67
CA SER A 7 -22.09 -21.45 -22.39
C SER A 7 -21.49 -20.08 -22.73
N CYS A 8 -21.98 -19.41 -23.78
CA CYS A 8 -21.56 -18.03 -24.09
C CYS A 8 -22.09 -17.02 -23.07
N LEU A 9 -23.31 -17.20 -22.55
CA LEU A 9 -23.88 -16.29 -21.55
C LEU A 9 -23.13 -16.38 -20.21
N LEU A 10 -22.77 -17.60 -19.76
CA LEU A 10 -21.95 -17.76 -18.56
C LEU A 10 -20.52 -17.24 -18.75
N ALA A 11 -19.90 -17.43 -19.92
CA ALA A 11 -18.58 -16.92 -20.20
C ALA A 11 -18.56 -15.37 -20.27
N ALA A 12 -19.59 -14.75 -20.84
CA ALA A 12 -19.74 -13.30 -20.89
C ALA A 12 -20.02 -12.69 -19.50
N LEU A 13 -20.82 -13.38 -18.66
CA LEU A 13 -21.04 -12.95 -17.27
C LEU A 13 -19.77 -13.10 -16.41
N LEU A 14 -18.98 -14.16 -16.60
CA LEU A 14 -17.69 -14.29 -15.92
C LEU A 14 -16.70 -13.21 -16.37
N TYR A 15 -16.62 -12.90 -17.67
CA TYR A 15 -15.75 -11.83 -18.17
C TYR A 15 -16.16 -10.44 -17.66
N ALA A 16 -17.47 -10.16 -17.57
CA ALA A 16 -17.97 -8.90 -17.03
C ALA A 16 -17.67 -8.73 -15.53
N THR A 17 -17.66 -9.82 -14.75
CA THR A 17 -17.28 -9.76 -13.33
C THR A 17 -15.77 -9.59 -13.09
N VAL A 18 -14.92 -10.09 -13.99
CA VAL A 18 -13.46 -9.92 -13.87
C VAL A 18 -13.03 -8.52 -14.34
N ALA A 19 -13.69 -7.97 -15.37
CA ALA A 19 -13.43 -6.61 -15.84
C ALA A 19 -13.77 -5.52 -14.80
N SER A 20 -14.67 -5.80 -13.84
CA SER A 20 -15.00 -4.86 -12.76
C SER A 20 -13.94 -4.81 -11.63
N LEU A 21 -12.90 -5.64 -11.67
CA LEU A 21 -11.79 -5.61 -10.71
C LEU A 21 -10.57 -4.84 -11.23
N GLU A 22 -10.57 -4.39 -12.49
CA GLU A 22 -9.43 -3.69 -13.09
C GLU A 22 -9.49 -2.16 -12.96
N ASP A 23 -10.62 -1.61 -12.50
CA ASP A 23 -10.80 -0.17 -12.34
C ASP A 23 -10.59 0.30 -10.89
N VAL A 24 -9.80 -0.45 -10.13
CA VAL A 24 -9.10 0.13 -8.99
C VAL A 24 -8.17 1.20 -9.58
N PRO A 25 -8.34 2.50 -9.25
CA PRO A 25 -7.37 3.51 -9.64
C PRO A 25 -6.03 3.07 -9.07
N LYS A 26 -5.15 2.59 -9.95
CA LYS A 26 -3.79 2.20 -9.59
C LYS A 26 -3.12 3.49 -9.13
N SER A 27 -3.15 3.70 -7.83
CA SER A 27 -2.68 4.91 -7.21
C SER A 27 -1.26 5.18 -7.68
N LYS A 28 -1.04 6.38 -8.22
CA LYS A 28 0.21 6.77 -8.87
C LYS A 28 1.30 6.75 -7.80
N ARG A 29 2.14 5.71 -7.80
CA ARG A 29 3.27 5.61 -6.88
C ARG A 29 4.28 6.72 -7.17
N ASP A 30 4.82 7.29 -6.10
CA ASP A 30 5.91 8.25 -6.20
C ASP A 30 7.10 7.58 -6.87
N SER A 31 7.51 8.17 -7.99
CA SER A 31 8.55 7.63 -8.85
C SER A 31 9.53 8.71 -9.27
N LEU A 32 10.81 8.37 -9.21
CA LEU A 32 11.91 9.23 -9.65
C LEU A 32 12.54 8.63 -10.90
N THR A 33 12.97 9.46 -11.84
CA THR A 33 13.67 9.01 -13.05
C THR A 33 15.09 9.55 -13.07
N ALA A 34 16.06 8.69 -13.35
CA ALA A 34 17.45 9.06 -13.56
C ALA A 34 17.96 8.53 -14.90
N THR A 35 18.86 9.28 -15.53
CA THR A 35 19.53 8.87 -16.77
C THR A 35 20.79 8.07 -16.46
N LEU A 36 21.09 7.10 -17.31
CA LEU A 36 22.28 6.27 -17.18
C LEU A 36 23.56 7.12 -17.30
N GLN A 37 24.42 7.03 -16.28
CA GLN A 37 25.80 7.46 -16.35
C GLN A 37 26.68 6.27 -16.71
N VAL A 38 27.37 6.33 -17.84
CA VAL A 38 28.26 5.26 -18.30
C VAL A 38 29.69 5.55 -17.88
N SER A 39 30.33 4.57 -17.26
CA SER A 39 31.73 4.56 -16.89
C SER A 39 32.40 3.25 -17.35
N ASN A 40 33.73 3.24 -17.45
CA ASN A 40 34.52 2.07 -17.80
C ASN A 40 34.00 1.29 -19.03
N LEU A 41 33.68 2.02 -20.11
CA LEU A 41 33.15 1.44 -21.34
C LEU A 41 34.21 0.60 -22.05
N GLN A 42 33.87 -0.67 -22.30
CA GLN A 42 34.67 -1.64 -23.03
C GLN A 42 33.87 -2.14 -24.25
N LYS A 43 34.45 -3.06 -25.02
CA LYS A 43 33.86 -3.55 -26.27
C LYS A 43 32.50 -4.24 -26.10
N ASP A 44 32.31 -4.95 -24.99
CA ASP A 44 31.14 -5.79 -24.71
C ASP A 44 30.60 -5.61 -23.29
N SER A 45 31.16 -4.67 -22.53
CA SER A 45 30.78 -4.41 -21.14
C SER A 45 30.94 -2.94 -20.77
N PHE A 46 30.20 -2.51 -19.76
CA PHE A 46 30.32 -1.19 -19.16
C PHE A 46 29.96 -1.23 -17.69
N GLU A 47 30.40 -0.21 -16.96
CA GLU A 47 29.90 0.12 -15.63
C GLU A 47 28.90 1.26 -15.74
N GLY A 48 27.81 1.15 -15.00
CA GLY A 48 26.72 2.12 -15.04
C GLY A 48 26.34 2.60 -13.66
N ALA A 49 25.86 3.83 -13.58
CA ALA A 49 25.28 4.41 -12.38
C ALA A 49 23.97 5.14 -12.68
N PHE A 50 23.02 5.06 -11.75
CA PHE A 50 21.82 5.90 -11.72
C PHE A 50 21.81 6.68 -10.41
N ASP A 51 21.93 8.00 -10.52
CA ASP A 51 21.99 8.90 -9.36
C ASP A 51 20.61 9.50 -9.05
N TYR A 52 20.19 9.38 -7.80
CA TYR A 52 18.95 9.95 -7.30
C TYR A 52 19.20 10.84 -6.09
N LYS A 53 18.47 11.95 -6.03
CA LYS A 53 18.31 12.74 -4.82
C LYS A 53 16.94 12.45 -4.24
N LEU A 54 16.90 11.73 -3.13
CA LEU A 54 15.65 11.34 -2.49
C LEU A 54 15.07 12.51 -1.70
N THR A 55 13.78 12.82 -1.91
CA THR A 55 13.07 13.88 -1.18
C THR A 55 12.23 13.34 -0.02
N GLU A 56 12.10 12.03 0.08
CA GLU A 56 11.32 11.31 1.09
C GLU A 56 12.05 10.03 1.52
N ASP A 57 11.54 9.39 2.58
CA ASP A 57 12.06 8.11 3.06
C ASP A 57 11.62 6.97 2.14
N TYR A 58 12.58 6.16 1.71
CA TYR A 58 12.33 4.92 0.97
C TYR A 58 12.47 3.74 1.91
N VAL A 59 11.44 2.89 1.98
CA VAL A 59 11.43 1.65 2.76
C VAL A 59 11.06 0.51 1.82
N GLY A 60 12.06 0.00 1.11
CA GLY A 60 11.91 -0.88 -0.03
C GLY A 60 11.76 -0.09 -1.32
N TRP A 61 12.35 -0.60 -2.40
CA TRP A 61 12.31 0.07 -3.69
C TRP A 61 12.31 -0.93 -4.83
N GLN A 62 11.72 -0.51 -5.94
CA GLN A 62 11.74 -1.21 -7.21
C GLN A 62 12.28 -0.28 -8.29
N GLY A 63 13.29 -0.72 -9.02
CA GLY A 63 13.88 0.01 -10.13
C GLY A 63 13.51 -0.65 -11.46
N THR A 64 12.94 0.10 -12.40
CA THR A 64 12.74 -0.38 -13.79
C THR A 64 13.69 0.38 -14.71
N ALA A 65 14.75 -0.28 -15.16
CA ALA A 65 15.71 0.30 -16.10
C ALA A 65 15.31 -0.02 -17.54
N THR A 66 15.47 0.95 -18.44
CA THR A 66 15.28 0.80 -19.88
C THR A 66 16.52 1.30 -20.61
N PHE A 67 17.07 0.46 -21.48
CA PHE A 67 18.29 0.69 -22.26
C PHE A 67 17.97 0.81 -23.75
N ASN A 68 18.79 1.57 -24.49
CA ASN A 68 18.71 1.64 -25.95
C ASN A 68 19.27 0.38 -26.64
N VAL A 69 20.20 -0.31 -25.98
CA VAL A 69 20.91 -1.51 -26.43
C VAL A 69 20.37 -2.77 -25.76
N ASP A 70 20.65 -3.92 -26.38
CA ASP A 70 20.39 -5.22 -25.77
C ASP A 70 21.44 -5.49 -24.69
N VAL A 71 20.97 -5.53 -23.44
CA VAL A 71 21.77 -5.87 -22.27
C VAL A 71 21.52 -7.33 -21.93
N THR A 72 22.56 -8.13 -22.00
CA THR A 72 22.50 -9.59 -21.83
C THR A 72 22.69 -10.04 -20.39
N SER A 73 23.33 -9.22 -19.57
CA SER A 73 23.59 -9.48 -18.16
C SER A 73 23.78 -8.17 -17.42
N VAL A 74 23.16 -8.05 -16.26
CA VAL A 74 23.36 -6.94 -15.32
C VAL A 74 23.63 -7.51 -13.93
N ASN A 75 24.64 -6.96 -13.26
CA ASN A 75 24.88 -7.19 -11.84
C ASN A 75 24.91 -5.85 -11.12
N MET A 76 23.88 -5.58 -10.33
CA MET A 76 23.73 -4.35 -9.56
C MET A 76 24.22 -4.54 -8.12
N TYR A 77 24.95 -3.56 -7.59
CA TYR A 77 25.51 -3.68 -6.24
C TYR A 77 24.43 -3.56 -5.18
N GLU A 78 23.48 -2.63 -5.36
CA GLU A 78 22.44 -2.29 -4.39
C GLU A 78 21.19 -3.19 -4.47
N GLY A 79 20.96 -3.84 -5.61
CA GLY A 79 19.74 -4.61 -5.88
C GLY A 79 19.98 -5.91 -6.64
N ASP A 80 18.94 -6.71 -6.73
CA ASP A 80 18.90 -7.95 -7.49
C ASP A 80 17.94 -7.80 -8.68
N SER A 81 18.35 -8.30 -9.86
CA SER A 81 17.47 -8.35 -11.03
C SER A 81 16.45 -9.47 -10.86
N VAL A 82 15.15 -9.15 -10.90
CA VAL A 82 14.06 -10.13 -10.76
C VAL A 82 13.46 -10.54 -12.08
N SER A 83 13.54 -9.68 -13.10
CA SER A 83 13.07 -9.98 -14.45
C SER A 83 13.72 -9.06 -15.48
N HIS A 84 13.68 -9.47 -16.73
CA HIS A 84 14.03 -8.66 -17.87
C HIS A 84 13.16 -9.01 -19.07
N SER A 85 13.06 -8.10 -20.04
CA SER A 85 12.38 -8.33 -21.30
C SER A 85 13.17 -9.30 -22.20
N SER A 86 12.49 -9.93 -23.15
CA SER A 86 13.12 -10.89 -24.07
C SER A 86 14.12 -10.24 -25.04
N ASP A 87 14.05 -8.93 -25.23
CA ASP A 87 14.98 -8.13 -26.04
C ASP A 87 16.12 -7.51 -25.21
N GLY A 88 16.19 -7.82 -23.90
CA GLY A 88 17.26 -7.35 -23.00
C GLY A 88 17.26 -5.84 -22.72
N LYS A 89 16.26 -5.10 -23.17
CA LYS A 89 16.20 -3.63 -23.04
C LYS A 89 15.60 -3.16 -21.74
N THR A 90 14.71 -3.94 -21.13
CA THR A 90 14.04 -3.57 -19.88
C THR A 90 14.42 -4.55 -18.79
N TRP A 91 14.83 -4.02 -17.64
CA TRP A 91 15.25 -4.80 -16.47
C TRP A 91 14.54 -4.29 -15.23
N VAL A 92 14.04 -5.21 -14.41
CA VAL A 92 13.42 -4.89 -13.12
C VAL A 92 14.35 -5.33 -12.01
N PHE A 93 14.66 -4.39 -11.12
CA PHE A 93 15.49 -4.57 -9.95
C PHE A 93 14.67 -4.36 -8.69
N VAL A 94 15.00 -5.14 -7.66
CA VAL A 94 14.49 -4.94 -6.31
C VAL A 94 15.65 -4.77 -5.35
N ASN A 95 15.40 -4.11 -4.23
CA ASN A 95 16.39 -3.91 -3.21
C ASN A 95 16.93 -5.24 -2.64
N LYS A 96 18.22 -5.27 -2.33
CA LYS A 96 18.77 -6.31 -1.44
C LYS A 96 18.22 -6.13 -0.03
N ASN A 97 18.23 -7.21 0.74
CA ASN A 97 17.73 -7.22 2.13
C ASN A 97 18.41 -6.19 3.04
N TYR A 98 19.68 -5.85 2.81
CA TYR A 98 20.44 -4.84 3.57
C TYR A 98 20.50 -3.46 2.90
N LYS A 99 19.81 -3.24 1.77
CA LYS A 99 19.77 -1.97 1.01
C LYS A 99 18.34 -1.49 0.76
N SER A 100 17.43 -1.78 1.69
CA SER A 100 16.00 -1.44 1.59
C SER A 100 15.67 -0.02 2.05
N VAL A 101 16.42 0.53 3.02
CA VAL A 101 16.05 1.79 3.68
C VAL A 101 16.99 2.92 3.28
N TYR A 102 16.43 4.03 2.80
CA TYR A 102 17.15 5.28 2.56
C TYR A 102 16.35 6.46 3.11
N PRO A 103 16.96 7.32 3.96
CA PRO A 103 16.27 8.48 4.50
C PRO A 103 16.18 9.63 3.49
N ALA A 104 15.17 10.46 3.65
CA ALA A 104 14.94 11.68 2.89
C ALA A 104 16.18 12.58 2.91
N GLY A 105 16.44 13.25 1.78
CA GLY A 105 17.60 14.12 1.58
C GLY A 105 18.89 13.39 1.20
N THR A 106 18.91 12.06 1.23
CA THR A 106 20.08 11.26 0.83
C THR A 106 20.26 11.26 -0.69
N SER A 107 21.51 11.29 -1.14
CA SER A 107 21.85 10.98 -2.53
C SER A 107 22.23 9.50 -2.63
N VAL A 108 21.56 8.78 -3.52
CA VAL A 108 21.77 7.34 -3.73
C VAL A 108 22.25 7.12 -5.14
N ASP A 109 23.30 6.31 -5.26
CA ASP A 109 23.92 5.90 -6.51
C ASP A 109 23.72 4.39 -6.66
N PHE A 110 22.96 3.99 -7.67
CA PHE A 110 22.74 2.59 -8.02
C PHE A 110 23.75 2.17 -9.07
N ARG A 111 24.78 1.45 -8.65
CA ARG A 111 25.89 1.05 -9.50
C ARG A 111 25.68 -0.36 -10.02
N PHE A 112 26.15 -0.61 -11.23
CA PHE A 112 26.10 -1.94 -11.81
C PHE A 112 27.20 -2.17 -12.83
N GLN A 113 27.46 -3.44 -13.10
CA GLN A 113 28.24 -3.89 -14.24
C GLN A 113 27.32 -4.61 -15.22
N ALA A 114 27.43 -4.31 -16.51
CA ALA A 114 26.58 -4.90 -17.53
C ALA A 114 27.37 -5.37 -18.74
N LYS A 115 26.85 -6.41 -19.40
CA LYS A 115 27.30 -6.88 -20.72
C LYS A 115 26.26 -6.52 -21.77
N TYR A 116 26.69 -5.97 -22.89
CA TYR A 116 25.78 -5.46 -23.91
C TYR A 116 26.24 -5.77 -25.33
N THR A 117 25.32 -5.67 -26.28
CA THR A 117 25.64 -5.72 -27.71
C THR A 117 25.05 -4.51 -28.43
N GLY A 118 25.76 -4.03 -29.46
CA GLY A 118 25.31 -2.90 -30.28
C GLY A 118 26.19 -1.66 -30.12
N SER A 119 25.56 -0.48 -30.20
CA SER A 119 26.19 0.83 -30.12
C SER A 119 26.43 1.28 -28.67
N ASP A 120 26.87 2.51 -28.47
CA ASP A 120 27.06 3.07 -27.13
C ASP A 120 25.77 2.98 -26.27
N PRO A 121 25.89 2.48 -25.02
CA PRO A 121 24.74 2.28 -24.14
C PRO A 121 24.23 3.63 -23.61
N SER A 122 22.93 3.77 -23.58
CA SER A 122 22.19 4.86 -22.94
C SER A 122 20.90 4.31 -22.37
N GLY A 123 20.31 5.01 -21.41
CA GLY A 123 19.10 4.53 -20.78
C GLY A 123 18.63 5.41 -19.65
N GLN A 124 17.57 4.95 -19.01
CA GLN A 124 16.97 5.58 -17.84
C GLN A 124 16.46 4.51 -16.89
N MET A 125 16.42 4.83 -15.61
CA MET A 125 15.76 4.00 -14.61
C MET A 125 14.69 4.79 -13.88
N VAL A 126 13.53 4.17 -13.73
CA VAL A 126 12.43 4.66 -12.88
C VAL A 126 12.52 3.94 -11.55
N LEU A 127 12.69 4.70 -10.47
CA LEU A 127 12.76 4.21 -9.09
C LEU A 127 11.42 4.48 -8.40
N GLU A 128 10.74 3.42 -8.00
CA GLU A 128 9.46 3.46 -7.29
C GLU A 128 9.67 3.20 -5.80
N ASN A 129 9.06 4.03 -4.95
CA ASN A 129 9.03 3.81 -3.50
C ASN A 129 8.00 2.71 -3.19
N MET A 130 8.46 1.62 -2.60
CA MET A 130 7.58 0.49 -2.23
C MET A 130 7.09 0.56 -0.79
N GLY A 131 7.64 1.47 0.02
CA GLY A 131 7.24 1.70 1.40
C GLY A 131 6.08 2.69 1.55
N HIS A 132 5.83 3.49 0.52
CA HIS A 132 4.67 4.38 0.46
C HIS A 132 3.48 3.60 -0.10
N ASP A 133 2.44 3.43 0.72
CA ASP A 133 1.15 2.89 0.29
C ASP A 133 0.19 4.06 0.01
N PRO A 134 0.02 4.46 -1.26
CA PRO A 134 -0.80 5.63 -1.59
C PRO A 134 -2.30 5.26 -1.65
N TRP A 135 -2.71 4.13 -1.08
CA TRP A 135 -4.09 3.75 -0.96
C TRP A 135 -4.78 4.57 0.13
N THR A 136 -5.72 5.39 -0.29
CA THR A 136 -6.62 6.09 0.62
C THR A 136 -7.93 5.32 0.66
N VAL A 137 -8.28 4.80 1.84
CA VAL A 137 -9.61 4.23 2.06
C VAL A 137 -10.56 5.42 2.22
N PRO A 138 -11.57 5.58 1.36
CA PRO A 138 -12.56 6.64 1.55
C PRO A 138 -13.21 6.47 2.92
N GLU A 139 -13.41 7.57 3.64
CA GLU A 139 -14.13 7.52 4.91
C GLU A 139 -15.47 6.80 4.71
N ALA A 140 -15.73 5.79 5.54
CA ALA A 140 -16.98 5.07 5.47
C ALA A 140 -18.13 6.07 5.62
N PRO A 141 -19.19 5.99 4.79
CA PRO A 141 -20.35 6.86 4.93
C PRO A 141 -20.90 6.78 6.36
N ASN A 142 -20.72 7.84 7.13
CA ASN A 142 -21.19 7.96 8.52
C ASN A 142 -22.55 8.66 8.62
N THR A 143 -23.29 8.72 7.51
CA THR A 143 -24.66 9.22 7.48
C THR A 143 -25.60 8.17 8.06
N ASP A 144 -26.59 8.62 8.85
CA ASP A 144 -27.57 7.79 9.61
C ASP A 144 -28.46 6.84 8.78
N ASP A 145 -28.24 6.74 7.47
CA ASP A 145 -28.93 5.80 6.57
C ASP A 145 -27.97 4.83 5.84
N SER A 146 -26.70 4.76 6.24
CA SER A 146 -25.74 3.84 5.62
C SER A 146 -25.90 2.42 6.19
N LYS A 147 -25.92 1.41 5.31
CA LYS A 147 -26.04 -0.02 5.64
C LYS A 147 -25.01 -0.53 6.68
N TYR A 148 -23.94 0.24 6.91
CA TYR A 148 -22.81 -0.11 7.77
C TYR A 148 -22.59 0.90 8.91
N ASN A 149 -23.60 1.72 9.26
CA ASN A 149 -23.51 2.60 10.42
C ASN A 149 -23.47 1.77 11.72
N TYR A 150 -22.30 1.75 12.36
CA TYR A 150 -22.12 1.08 13.64
C TYR A 150 -22.96 1.68 14.77
N ASN A 151 -23.37 2.96 14.67
CA ASN A 151 -24.27 3.56 15.65
C ASN A 151 -25.66 2.89 15.64
N ASP A 152 -26.19 2.51 14.48
CA ASP A 152 -27.50 1.85 14.38
C ASP A 152 -27.46 0.40 14.90
N ILE A 153 -26.36 -0.31 14.67
CA ILE A 153 -26.17 -1.67 15.19
C ILE A 153 -26.02 -1.64 16.72
N ILE A 154 -25.27 -0.66 17.26
CA ILE A 154 -25.10 -0.50 18.72
C ILE A 154 -26.41 -0.05 19.38
N LEU A 155 -27.15 0.88 18.79
CA LEU A 155 -28.45 1.34 19.31
C LEU A 155 -29.53 0.24 19.25
N SER A 156 -29.57 -0.57 18.20
CA SER A 156 -30.51 -1.71 18.11
C SER A 156 -30.23 -2.80 19.15
N HIS A 157 -28.96 -3.06 19.49
CA HIS A 157 -28.62 -4.00 20.55
C HIS A 157 -28.84 -3.45 21.96
N CYS A 158 -28.67 -2.13 22.17
CA CYS A 158 -28.88 -1.50 23.48
C CYS A 158 -30.38 -1.34 23.84
N SER A 159 -31.26 -1.24 22.85
CA SER A 159 -32.71 -1.08 23.03
C SER A 159 -33.49 -2.41 23.07
N SER A 160 -32.84 -3.54 22.76
CA SER A 160 -33.48 -4.86 22.70
C SER A 160 -33.56 -5.61 24.04
N THR A 161 -32.86 -5.14 25.08
CA THR A 161 -33.13 -5.62 26.44
C THR A 161 -34.41 -4.98 26.93
N LYS A 162 -35.53 -5.69 26.71
CA LYS A 162 -36.76 -5.46 27.46
C LYS A 162 -36.39 -5.29 28.94
N PRO A 163 -36.94 -4.29 29.66
CA PRO A 163 -36.87 -4.31 31.11
C PRO A 163 -37.41 -5.67 31.55
N ARG A 164 -36.59 -6.49 32.22
CA ARG A 164 -37.13 -7.68 32.89
C ARG A 164 -38.15 -7.13 33.88
N ASP A 165 -39.40 -7.53 33.70
CA ASP A 165 -40.47 -7.23 34.65
C ASP A 165 -39.96 -7.51 36.05
N ARG A 166 -40.07 -6.49 36.89
CA ARG A 166 -39.45 -6.37 38.22
C ARG A 166 -40.17 -7.23 39.26
N GLU A 167 -40.66 -8.40 38.91
CA GLU A 167 -41.59 -9.17 39.77
C GLU A 167 -41.17 -10.61 40.07
N ASN A 168 -39.97 -11.08 39.70
CA ASN A 168 -39.57 -12.43 40.12
C ASN A 168 -38.07 -12.62 40.33
N PHE A 169 -37.46 -11.72 41.10
CA PHE A 169 -36.16 -12.03 41.72
C PHE A 169 -36.39 -12.74 43.05
N PRO A 170 -35.92 -13.99 43.24
CA PRO A 170 -35.91 -14.60 44.55
C PRO A 170 -35.09 -13.71 45.51
N GLN A 171 -35.73 -13.27 46.59
CA GLN A 171 -35.15 -12.44 47.64
C GLN A 171 -34.14 -13.25 48.48
N THR A 172 -32.99 -13.64 47.93
CA THR A 172 -31.88 -14.11 48.77
C THR A 172 -30.56 -13.79 48.07
N ASN A 173 -30.06 -12.58 48.35
CA ASN A 173 -28.65 -12.29 48.62
C ASN A 173 -28.46 -10.77 48.68
N ALA A 174 -28.99 -10.17 49.75
CA ALA A 174 -28.62 -8.81 50.13
C ALA A 174 -27.22 -8.84 50.76
N TYR A 175 -26.23 -8.24 50.08
CA TYR A 175 -25.02 -7.76 50.75
C TYR A 175 -25.38 -6.47 51.53
N PRO A 176 -25.03 -6.36 52.81
CA PRO A 176 -25.41 -5.21 53.62
C PRO A 176 -24.44 -4.05 53.38
N GLY A 177 -24.95 -2.86 53.09
CA GLY A 177 -24.14 -1.65 52.99
C GLY A 177 -24.70 -0.61 52.03
N GLY A 178 -25.95 -0.18 52.24
CA GLY A 178 -26.47 1.01 51.59
C GLY A 178 -26.06 2.24 52.39
N GLU A 179 -25.25 3.12 51.80
CA GLU A 179 -25.15 4.51 52.24
C GLU A 179 -25.36 5.43 51.04
N THR A 180 -26.47 6.15 51.09
CA THR A 180 -26.97 7.10 50.12
C THR A 180 -26.14 8.39 50.20
N ARG A 181 -25.64 8.89 49.07
CA ARG A 181 -25.12 10.27 48.98
C ARG A 181 -26.21 11.20 48.45
N PRO A 182 -26.70 12.19 49.23
CA PRO A 182 -27.65 13.17 48.74
C PRO A 182 -26.94 14.25 47.92
N SER A 183 -27.57 14.65 46.83
CA SER A 183 -27.21 15.84 46.05
C SER A 183 -27.44 17.11 46.86
N MET A 184 -26.45 18.01 46.95
CA MET A 184 -26.72 19.39 47.36
C MET A 184 -26.03 20.42 46.46
N THR A 185 -26.88 21.33 46.00
CA THR A 185 -26.66 22.51 45.19
C THR A 185 -26.22 23.68 46.08
N ARG A 186 -25.16 24.38 45.66
CA ARG A 186 -24.88 25.84 45.75
C ARG A 186 -24.92 26.54 47.14
N GLU A 187 -23.79 27.12 47.56
CA GLU A 187 -23.65 28.58 47.81
C GLU A 187 -22.21 29.00 48.15
N ILE A 188 -21.85 30.21 47.69
CA ILE A 188 -20.55 30.90 47.87
C ILE A 188 -20.73 31.95 48.97
N ARG A 189 -19.81 32.02 49.95
CA ARG A 189 -19.41 33.15 50.83
C ARG A 189 -18.51 32.52 51.91
N GLY A 190 -17.39 33.05 52.41
CA GLY A 190 -16.69 34.33 52.42
C GLY A 190 -15.64 34.23 53.55
N ARG A 191 -14.66 35.15 53.57
CA ARG A 191 -13.61 35.41 54.60
C ARG A 191 -13.98 34.97 56.04
N ILE A 192 -13.03 34.53 56.88
CA ILE A 192 -11.89 35.28 57.46
C ILE A 192 -10.72 34.31 57.70
#